data_AF-A0A385SUF3-F1
#
_entry.id   AF-A0A385SUF3-F1
#
_cell.length_a   1.000
_cell.length_b   1.000
_cell.length_c   1.000
_cell.angle_alpha   90.00
_cell.angle_beta   90.00
_cell.angle_gamma   90.00
#
_symmetry.space_group_name_H-M   'P 1'
#
loop_
_entity.id
_entity.type
_entity.pdbx_description
1 polymer ?
#
loop_
_entity_poly.entity_id
_entity_poly.type
_entity_poly.pdbx_seq_one_letter_code
_entity_poly.pdbx_strand_id
1 'polypeptide(L)'
;MKKFFFLFILSSHVLWAQQAHYPKLLSGSMKDVKKEKSFNITFAYDSMLVGRNVDESRFLTDLEDRWKVKDPAKGAELVKKWYSDRTRLYEPAFIKSFKRYAIVEMPDVQAKYTLILKTKRTEGGWDAWVTGHSGLIDGELWVVETADPRNVIAIIGFNELMGKYDIGGDLEMGLRIESAYDFAGRVLGDFFRRKS
;
A
#
# COMPACT_ATOMS: atom_id res chain seq x y z
N MET A 1 47.46 -44.66 -6.48
CA MET A 1 46.16 -44.39 -5.80
C MET A 1 46.26 -42.96 -5.25
N LYS A 2 45.43 -41.96 -5.53
CA LYS A 2 44.01 -41.85 -5.90
C LYS A 2 43.85 -40.66 -6.86
N LYS A 3 42.94 -40.78 -7.83
CA LYS A 3 42.44 -39.66 -8.63
C LYS A 3 41.49 -38.85 -7.74
N PHE A 4 41.72 -37.55 -7.57
CA PHE A 4 40.72 -36.64 -7.00
C PHE A 4 40.21 -35.73 -8.12
N PHE A 5 39.03 -36.08 -8.61
CA PHE A 5 38.24 -35.29 -9.54
C PHE A 5 37.38 -34.35 -8.68
N PHE A 6 37.71 -33.06 -8.62
CA PHE A 6 36.85 -32.07 -7.95
C PHE A 6 35.81 -31.58 -8.95
N LEU A 7 34.59 -32.06 -8.76
CA LEU A 7 33.41 -31.69 -9.54
C LEU A 7 32.85 -30.37 -8.97
N PHE A 8 33.02 -29.28 -9.71
CA PHE A 8 32.37 -27.99 -9.42
C PHE A 8 30.93 -28.05 -9.95
N ILE A 9 29.96 -28.44 -9.11
CA ILE A 9 28.54 -28.25 -9.41
C ILE A 9 28.15 -26.87 -8.85
N LEU A 10 28.10 -25.86 -9.72
CA LEU A 10 27.40 -24.60 -9.45
C LEU A 10 25.90 -24.92 -9.32
N SER A 11 25.37 -24.98 -8.10
CA SER A 11 23.93 -25.01 -7.85
C SER A 11 23.31 -23.64 -8.16
N SER A 12 22.96 -23.42 -9.42
CA SER A 12 22.25 -22.22 -9.90
C SER A 12 20.74 -22.38 -9.74
N HIS A 13 20.25 -22.49 -8.51
CA HIS A 13 18.81 -22.66 -8.25
C HIS A 13 18.29 -21.81 -7.09
N VAL A 14 18.54 -20.49 -7.06
CA VAL A 14 17.73 -19.57 -6.24
C VAL A 14 17.66 -18.17 -6.87
N LEU A 15 16.94 -17.99 -7.98
CA LEU A 15 16.59 -16.64 -8.46
C LEU A 15 15.13 -16.47 -8.88
N TRP A 16 14.25 -17.43 -8.58
CA TRP A 16 12.85 -17.42 -9.07
C TRP A 16 11.80 -17.23 -7.97
N ALA A 17 12.13 -16.53 -6.87
CA ALA A 17 11.15 -16.27 -5.80
C ALA A 17 10.97 -14.79 -5.41
N GLN A 18 11.68 -13.83 -6.01
CA GLN A 18 11.62 -12.42 -5.56
C GLN A 18 10.49 -11.56 -6.18
N GLN A 19 9.61 -12.11 -7.02
CA GLN A 19 8.61 -11.32 -7.77
C GLN A 19 7.19 -11.28 -7.16
N ALA A 20 6.96 -11.83 -5.97
CA ALA A 20 5.61 -11.91 -5.40
C ALA A 20 5.08 -10.57 -4.83
N HIS A 21 5.96 -9.72 -4.28
CA HIS A 21 5.58 -8.52 -3.50
C HIS A 21 5.79 -7.17 -4.22
N TYR A 22 5.93 -7.17 -5.55
CA TYR A 22 6.15 -5.96 -6.34
C TYR A 22 4.91 -5.59 -7.19
N PRO A 23 4.68 -4.30 -7.49
CA PRO A 23 3.59 -3.88 -8.35
C PRO A 23 3.68 -4.51 -9.74
N LYS A 24 2.53 -4.86 -10.29
CA LYS A 24 2.39 -5.50 -11.61
C LYS A 24 1.31 -4.79 -12.42
N LEU A 25 1.59 -4.56 -13.69
CA LEU A 25 0.58 -4.09 -14.64
C LEU A 25 -0.39 -5.25 -14.90
N LEU A 26 -1.62 -5.12 -14.43
CA LEU A 26 -2.67 -6.13 -14.62
C LEU A 26 -3.40 -5.93 -15.96
N SER A 27 -3.56 -4.67 -16.38
CA SER A 27 -4.23 -4.32 -17.63
C SER A 27 -3.76 -2.96 -18.16
N GLY A 28 -3.93 -2.74 -19.47
CA GLY A 28 -3.71 -1.47 -20.13
C GLY A 28 -2.27 -1.16 -20.52
N SER A 29 -1.95 0.12 -20.71
CA SER A 29 -0.63 0.56 -21.14
C SER A 29 -0.23 1.91 -20.57
N MET A 30 1.01 2.03 -20.09
CA MET A 30 1.56 3.29 -19.55
C MET A 30 2.15 4.21 -20.63
N LYS A 31 2.10 3.84 -21.92
CA LYS A 31 2.80 4.54 -23.01
C LYS A 31 2.38 5.99 -23.20
N ASP A 32 1.08 6.28 -23.10
CA ASP A 32 0.58 7.65 -23.26
C ASP A 32 0.63 8.45 -21.95
N VAL A 33 0.71 7.74 -20.83
CA VAL A 33 0.84 8.31 -19.48
C VAL A 33 2.24 8.90 -19.26
N LYS A 34 3.27 8.37 -19.94
CA LYS A 34 4.69 8.80 -19.86
C LYS A 34 4.94 10.29 -20.09
N LYS A 35 4.09 10.90 -20.90
CA LYS A 35 4.29 12.26 -21.40
C LYS A 35 3.82 13.32 -20.40
N GLU A 36 2.95 12.92 -19.48
CA GLU A 36 2.38 13.82 -18.49
C GLU A 36 3.32 13.96 -17.30
N LYS A 37 3.46 15.20 -16.80
CA LYS A 37 4.30 15.53 -15.64
C LYS A 37 3.50 15.85 -14.39
N SER A 38 2.18 16.02 -14.52
CA SER A 38 1.27 16.25 -13.41
C SER A 38 0.11 15.28 -13.47
N PHE A 39 -0.39 14.91 -12.29
CA PHE A 39 -1.48 13.97 -12.13
C PHE A 39 -2.40 14.42 -11.00
N ASN A 40 -3.70 14.19 -11.17
CA ASN A 40 -4.60 14.19 -10.03
C ASN A 40 -4.48 12.85 -9.30
N ILE A 41 -4.89 12.81 -8.03
CA ILE A 41 -4.97 11.57 -7.27
C ILE A 41 -6.17 11.55 -6.34
N THR A 42 -6.80 10.39 -6.23
CA THR A 42 -7.91 10.12 -5.32
C THR A 42 -7.71 8.76 -4.64
N PHE A 43 -8.37 8.57 -3.50
CA PHE A 43 -8.25 7.37 -2.68
C PHE A 43 -9.61 6.74 -2.47
N ALA A 44 -9.67 5.43 -2.62
CA ALA A 44 -10.88 4.64 -2.45
C ALA A 44 -10.63 3.49 -1.48
N TYR A 45 -11.58 3.32 -0.55
CA TYR A 45 -11.52 2.35 0.55
C TYR A 45 -12.76 1.43 0.52
N ASP A 46 -13.37 1.26 -0.65
CA ASP A 46 -14.65 0.56 -0.81
C ASP A 46 -14.53 -0.91 -0.41
N SER A 47 -15.32 -1.33 0.58
CA SER A 47 -15.32 -2.71 1.11
C SER A 47 -13.92 -3.20 1.50
N MET A 48 -13.09 -2.31 2.05
CA MET A 48 -11.74 -2.65 2.47
C MET A 48 -11.75 -3.69 3.59
N LEU A 49 -10.86 -4.67 3.46
CA LEU A 49 -10.61 -5.69 4.47
C LEU A 49 -9.52 -5.25 5.47
N VAL A 50 -9.58 -5.79 6.68
CA VAL A 50 -8.60 -5.53 7.74
C VAL A 50 -7.94 -6.82 8.23
N GLY A 51 -6.61 -6.83 8.29
CA GLY A 51 -5.81 -7.94 8.81
C GLY A 51 -6.09 -9.27 8.08
N ARG A 52 -6.63 -10.25 8.81
CA ARG A 52 -6.99 -11.58 8.28
C ARG A 52 -8.32 -11.57 7.51
N ASN A 53 -8.46 -10.65 6.56
CA ASN A 53 -9.64 -10.50 5.70
C ASN A 53 -10.96 -10.28 6.46
N VAL A 54 -10.92 -9.51 7.55
CA VAL A 54 -12.12 -9.11 8.29
C VAL A 54 -12.73 -7.88 7.64
N ASP A 55 -14.05 -7.80 7.51
CA ASP A 55 -14.71 -6.57 7.06
C ASP A 55 -14.35 -5.39 7.97
N GLU A 56 -14.04 -4.22 7.39
CA GLU A 56 -13.66 -3.03 8.16
C GLU A 56 -14.70 -2.67 9.25
N SER A 57 -15.99 -2.74 8.93
CA SER A 57 -17.06 -2.44 9.89
C SER A 57 -17.00 -3.38 11.10
N ARG A 58 -16.82 -4.68 10.85
CA ARG A 58 -16.69 -5.69 11.91
C ARG A 58 -15.44 -5.46 12.74
N PHE A 59 -14.31 -5.18 12.10
CA PHE A 59 -13.06 -4.88 12.81
C PHE A 59 -13.22 -3.67 13.75
N LEU A 60 -13.90 -2.61 13.30
CA LEU A 60 -14.13 -1.40 14.08
C LEU A 60 -15.10 -1.64 15.24
N THR A 61 -16.16 -2.42 15.04
CA THR A 61 -17.04 -2.85 16.13
C THR A 61 -16.27 -3.66 17.17
N ASP A 62 -15.47 -4.64 16.74
CA ASP A 62 -14.64 -5.43 17.64
C ASP A 62 -13.61 -4.57 18.38
N LEU A 63 -13.04 -3.55 17.73
CA LEU A 63 -12.11 -2.60 18.34
C LEU A 63 -12.82 -1.75 19.40
N GLU A 64 -13.97 -1.18 19.06
CA GLU A 64 -14.77 -0.37 19.98
C GLU A 64 -15.20 -1.19 21.20
N ASP A 65 -15.69 -2.42 21.01
CA ASP A 65 -16.11 -3.30 22.11
C ASP A 65 -14.95 -3.73 23.02
N ARG A 66 -13.78 -4.03 22.45
CA ARG A 66 -12.56 -4.32 23.24
C ARG A 66 -12.18 -3.16 24.15
N TRP A 67 -12.33 -1.94 23.66
CA TRP A 67 -12.01 -0.74 24.42
C TRP A 67 -13.15 -0.32 25.34
N LYS A 68 -14.41 -0.59 25.01
CA LYS A 68 -15.57 -0.27 25.85
C LYS A 68 -15.48 -0.86 27.26
N VAL A 69 -14.92 -2.07 27.38
CA VAL A 69 -14.69 -2.72 28.69
C VAL A 69 -13.61 -2.00 29.51
N LYS A 70 -12.62 -1.39 28.85
CA LYS A 70 -11.45 -0.76 29.49
C LYS A 70 -11.64 0.75 29.71
N ASP A 71 -12.18 1.44 28.71
CA ASP A 71 -12.38 2.87 28.59
C ASP A 71 -13.32 3.17 27.39
N PRO A 72 -14.63 3.40 27.63
CA PRO A 72 -15.60 3.66 26.56
C PRO A 72 -15.28 4.86 25.67
N ALA A 73 -14.69 5.92 26.23
CA ALA A 73 -14.35 7.12 25.46
C ALA A 73 -13.26 6.82 24.42
N LYS A 74 -12.29 5.96 24.78
CA LYS A 74 -11.21 5.56 23.87
C LYS A 74 -11.67 4.72 22.70
N GLY A 75 -12.65 3.83 22.88
CA GLY A 75 -13.17 3.01 21.79
C GLY A 75 -13.74 3.86 20.65
N ALA A 76 -14.63 4.80 21.00
CA ALA A 76 -15.22 5.73 20.05
C ALA A 76 -14.17 6.66 19.43
N GLU A 77 -13.19 7.12 20.22
CA GLU A 77 -12.07 7.93 19.73
C GLU A 77 -11.23 7.18 18.69
N LEU A 78 -10.92 5.89 18.92
CA LEU A 78 -10.14 5.07 18.01
C LEU A 78 -10.86 4.82 16.68
N VAL A 79 -12.17 4.60 16.69
CA VAL A 79 -12.98 4.48 15.45
C VAL A 79 -12.97 5.79 14.66
N LYS A 80 -13.16 6.92 15.34
CA LYS A 80 -13.06 8.24 14.69
C LYS A 80 -11.65 8.48 14.13
N LYS A 81 -10.64 8.12 14.92
CA LYS A 81 -9.22 8.27 14.55
C LYS A 81 -8.89 7.45 13.31
N TRP A 82 -9.36 6.20 13.24
CA TRP A 82 -9.16 5.29 12.10
C TRP A 82 -9.54 5.93 10.75
N TYR A 83 -10.72 6.55 10.69
CA TYR A 83 -11.16 7.26 9.47
C TYR A 83 -10.38 8.55 9.24
N SER A 84 -10.13 9.33 10.30
CA SER A 84 -9.40 10.60 10.17
C SER A 84 -7.93 10.42 9.75
N ASP A 85 -7.32 9.28 10.10
CA ASP A 85 -5.94 8.97 9.76
C ASP A 85 -5.72 8.78 8.26
N ARG A 86 -6.79 8.48 7.49
CA ARG A 86 -6.71 8.40 6.03
C ARG A 86 -6.21 9.71 5.44
N THR A 87 -6.95 10.79 5.66
CA THR A 87 -6.63 12.12 5.11
C THR A 87 -5.47 12.78 5.86
N ARG A 88 -5.28 12.46 7.15
CA ARG A 88 -4.25 13.09 7.98
C ARG A 88 -2.87 12.45 7.81
N LEU A 89 -2.80 11.13 7.63
CA LEU A 89 -1.56 10.35 7.61
C LEU A 89 -1.35 9.62 6.28
N TYR A 90 -2.32 8.81 5.86
CA TYR A 90 -2.12 7.82 4.79
C TYR A 90 -1.99 8.46 3.41
N GLU A 91 -2.96 9.30 3.04
CA GLU A 91 -2.99 9.97 1.76
C GLU A 91 -1.76 10.91 1.58
N PRO A 92 -1.41 11.77 2.55
CA PRO A 92 -0.23 12.63 2.43
C PRO A 92 1.08 11.84 2.35
N ALA A 93 1.23 10.76 3.12
CA ALA A 93 2.42 9.91 3.09
C ALA A 93 2.60 9.26 1.71
N PHE A 94 1.53 8.70 1.15
CA PHE A 94 1.55 8.14 -0.19
C PHE A 94 1.91 9.19 -1.25
N ILE A 95 1.21 10.33 -1.27
CA ILE A 95 1.43 11.40 -2.26
C ILE A 95 2.88 11.88 -2.22
N LYS A 96 3.38 12.14 -1.00
CA LYS A 96 4.75 12.62 -0.78
C LYS A 96 5.78 11.67 -1.38
N SER A 97 5.66 10.37 -1.11
CA SER A 97 6.61 9.39 -1.63
C SER A 97 6.38 9.11 -3.12
N PHE A 98 5.15 8.94 -3.58
CA PHE A 98 4.85 8.70 -4.98
C PHE A 98 5.43 9.80 -5.88
N LYS A 99 5.12 11.07 -5.59
CA LYS A 99 5.58 12.18 -6.43
C LYS A 99 7.10 12.29 -6.49
N ARG A 100 7.78 11.98 -5.37
CA ARG A 100 9.24 11.97 -5.26
C ARG A 100 9.88 10.89 -6.13
N TYR A 101 9.32 9.68 -6.14
CA TYR A 101 9.91 8.54 -6.85
C TYR A 101 9.44 8.43 -8.31
N ALA A 102 8.22 8.90 -8.62
CA ALA A 102 7.72 9.03 -9.97
C ALA A 102 8.30 10.26 -10.70
N ILE A 103 8.76 11.28 -9.96
CA ILE A 103 9.24 12.56 -10.50
C ILE A 103 8.12 13.29 -11.26
N VAL A 104 7.00 13.49 -10.57
CA VAL A 104 5.79 14.13 -11.09
C VAL A 104 5.23 15.12 -10.07
N GLU A 105 4.35 16.01 -10.49
CA GLU A 105 3.58 16.88 -9.61
C GLU A 105 2.20 16.29 -9.31
N MET A 106 1.76 16.39 -8.05
CA MET A 106 0.42 15.98 -7.61
C MET A 106 0.09 16.53 -6.20
N PRO A 107 -1.20 16.76 -5.88
CA PRO A 107 -2.35 16.63 -6.78
C PRO A 107 -2.47 17.82 -7.74
N ASP A 108 -2.85 17.54 -8.99
CA ASP A 108 -3.24 18.55 -9.98
C ASP A 108 -4.63 18.20 -10.54
N VAL A 109 -5.67 18.92 -10.09
CA VAL A 109 -7.06 18.67 -10.48
C VAL A 109 -7.35 18.92 -11.97
N GLN A 110 -6.47 19.63 -12.68
CA GLN A 110 -6.59 19.89 -14.11
C GLN A 110 -5.78 18.91 -14.96
N ALA A 111 -5.02 18.01 -14.33
CA ALA A 111 -4.24 17.02 -15.04
C ALA A 111 -5.12 16.11 -15.92
N LYS A 112 -4.57 15.71 -17.06
CA LYS A 112 -5.26 14.85 -18.03
C LYS A 112 -5.70 13.50 -17.43
N TYR A 113 -4.86 12.93 -16.56
CA TYR A 113 -5.13 11.65 -15.92
C TYR A 113 -5.27 11.81 -14.40
N THR A 114 -6.17 11.00 -13.84
CA THR A 114 -6.35 10.83 -12.40
C THR A 114 -5.88 9.44 -11.99
N LEU A 115 -5.06 9.39 -10.94
CA LEU A 115 -4.69 8.16 -10.28
C LEU A 115 -5.72 7.84 -9.19
N ILE A 116 -6.25 6.63 -9.17
CA ILE A 116 -7.17 6.17 -8.12
C ILE A 116 -6.47 5.05 -7.35
N LEU A 117 -6.03 5.34 -6.12
CA LEU A 117 -5.48 4.31 -5.24
C LEU A 117 -6.64 3.61 -4.52
N LYS A 118 -6.89 2.37 -4.89
CA LYS A 118 -7.94 1.52 -4.31
C LYS A 118 -7.32 0.58 -3.32
N THR A 119 -7.50 0.84 -2.03
CA THR A 119 -6.99 -0.04 -0.97
C THR A 119 -8.00 -1.15 -0.72
N LYS A 120 -7.58 -2.39 -0.99
CA LYS A 120 -8.41 -3.59 -0.80
C LYS A 120 -8.23 -4.20 0.57
N ARG A 121 -7.02 -4.13 1.14
CA ARG A 121 -6.72 -4.62 2.48
C ARG A 121 -5.74 -3.70 3.18
N THR A 122 -5.96 -3.47 4.46
CA THR A 122 -5.00 -2.83 5.36
C THR A 122 -4.75 -3.72 6.57
N GLU A 123 -3.50 -3.89 6.98
CA GLU A 123 -3.17 -4.49 8.26
C GLU A 123 -2.54 -3.44 9.16
N GLY A 124 -3.06 -3.32 10.38
CA GLY A 124 -2.56 -2.39 11.38
C GLY A 124 -1.25 -2.84 12.04
N GLY A 125 -0.77 -4.05 11.73
CA GLY A 125 0.31 -4.71 12.45
C GLY A 125 -0.11 -5.20 13.84
N TRP A 126 0.71 -6.05 14.44
CA TRP A 126 0.54 -6.51 15.81
C TRP A 126 1.91 -6.74 16.44
N ASP A 127 1.96 -6.63 17.76
CA ASP A 127 3.19 -6.84 18.54
C ASP A 127 2.91 -7.84 19.67
N ALA A 128 3.74 -8.88 19.74
CA ALA A 128 3.75 -9.88 20.81
C ALA A 128 5.16 -9.99 21.43
N TRP A 129 5.77 -8.84 21.73
CA TRP A 129 7.02 -8.67 22.50
C TRP A 129 8.30 -9.19 21.82
N VAL A 130 8.32 -10.46 21.40
CA VAL A 130 9.45 -11.09 20.68
C VAL A 130 9.19 -11.15 19.18
N THR A 131 7.92 -11.12 18.77
CA THR A 131 7.50 -11.16 17.37
C THR A 131 6.49 -10.05 17.12
N GLY A 132 6.62 -9.35 16.00
CA GLY A 132 5.59 -8.43 15.55
C GLY A 132 5.51 -8.35 14.03
N HIS A 133 4.43 -7.77 13.55
CA HIS A 133 4.16 -7.56 12.14
C HIS A 133 3.96 -6.07 11.88
N SER A 134 4.63 -5.53 10.86
CA SER A 134 4.41 -4.13 10.47
C SER A 134 3.03 -3.95 9.82
N GLY A 135 2.61 -2.70 9.63
CA GLY A 135 1.47 -2.40 8.80
C GLY A 135 1.75 -2.75 7.34
N LEU A 136 0.72 -3.17 6.62
CA LEU A 136 0.80 -3.45 5.18
C LEU A 136 -0.48 -3.01 4.48
N ILE A 137 -0.38 -2.78 3.18
CA ILE A 137 -1.55 -2.59 2.32
C ILE A 137 -1.50 -3.42 1.05
N ASP A 138 -2.69 -3.85 0.61
CA ASP A 138 -2.95 -4.48 -0.68
C ASP A 138 -3.94 -3.63 -1.46
N GLY A 139 -3.84 -3.66 -2.79
CA GLY A 139 -4.74 -2.87 -3.61
C GLY A 139 -4.37 -2.76 -5.07
N GLU A 140 -4.96 -1.75 -5.68
CA GLU A 140 -4.75 -1.41 -7.08
C GLU A 140 -4.59 0.10 -7.24
N LEU A 141 -3.69 0.50 -8.15
CA LEU A 141 -3.58 1.87 -8.62
C LEU A 141 -4.13 1.92 -10.04
N TRP A 142 -5.26 2.59 -10.21
CA TRP A 142 -5.90 2.77 -11.51
C TRP A 142 -5.46 4.09 -12.10
N VAL A 143 -5.17 4.10 -13.40
CA VAL A 143 -4.95 5.31 -14.19
C VAL A 143 -6.16 5.49 -15.09
N VAL A 144 -6.87 6.60 -14.92
CA VAL A 144 -8.08 6.92 -15.70
C VAL A 144 -7.96 8.31 -16.32
N GLU A 145 -8.74 8.58 -17.37
CA GLU A 145 -8.90 9.95 -17.86
C GLU A 145 -9.69 10.79 -16.85
N THR A 146 -9.19 11.98 -16.52
CA THR A 146 -9.86 12.88 -15.57
C THR A 146 -11.22 13.33 -16.09
N ALA A 147 -11.35 13.51 -17.40
CA ALA A 147 -12.61 13.91 -18.03
C ALA A 147 -13.66 12.79 -18.09
N ASP A 148 -13.24 11.52 -18.12
CA ASP A 148 -14.14 10.35 -18.03
C ASP A 148 -13.49 9.22 -17.22
N PRO A 149 -13.77 9.12 -15.91
CA PRO A 149 -13.21 8.10 -15.03
C PRO A 149 -13.54 6.64 -15.42
N ARG A 150 -14.49 6.43 -16.34
CA ARG A 150 -14.81 5.08 -16.86
C ARG A 150 -13.79 4.62 -17.90
N ASN A 151 -13.05 5.54 -18.50
CA ASN A 151 -11.98 5.22 -19.42
C ASN A 151 -10.71 4.85 -18.62
N VAL A 152 -10.54 3.55 -18.38
CA VAL A 152 -9.39 3.02 -17.63
C VAL A 152 -8.23 2.76 -18.58
N ILE A 153 -7.14 3.51 -18.39
CA ILE A 153 -5.93 3.44 -19.21
C ILE A 153 -5.01 2.31 -18.75
N ALA A 154 -4.90 2.12 -17.44
CA ALA A 154 -4.07 1.08 -16.86
C ALA A 154 -4.54 0.70 -15.45
N ILE A 155 -4.30 -0.55 -15.06
CA ILE A 155 -4.51 -1.05 -13.70
C ILE A 155 -3.21 -1.68 -13.22
N ILE A 156 -2.70 -1.21 -12.09
CA ILE A 156 -1.50 -1.71 -11.45
C ILE A 156 -1.90 -2.37 -10.13
N GLY A 157 -1.73 -3.67 -10.01
CA GLY A 157 -2.00 -4.42 -8.78
C GLY A 157 -0.77 -4.50 -7.89
N PHE A 158 -0.98 -4.47 -6.57
CA PHE A 158 0.06 -4.67 -5.58
C PHE A 158 -0.49 -5.41 -4.37
N ASN A 159 0.35 -6.25 -3.76
CA ASN A 159 0.02 -7.01 -2.55
C ASN A 159 1.22 -6.95 -1.60
N GLU A 160 0.90 -6.96 -0.31
CA GLU A 160 1.80 -7.05 0.84
C GLU A 160 2.88 -5.96 0.83
N LEU A 161 2.49 -4.74 0.47
CA LEU A 161 3.38 -3.59 0.59
C LEU A 161 3.48 -3.20 2.07
N MET A 162 4.50 -3.75 2.72
CA MET A 162 4.75 -3.63 4.15
C MET A 162 5.61 -2.40 4.46
N GLY A 163 5.18 -1.63 5.46
CA GLY A 163 5.93 -0.49 5.99
C GLY A 163 7.15 -0.91 6.80
N LYS A 164 7.78 0.07 7.47
CA LYS A 164 8.84 -0.22 8.45
C LYS A 164 8.23 -0.86 9.68
N TYR A 165 8.95 -1.81 10.28
CA TYR A 165 8.57 -2.35 11.57
C TYR A 165 8.60 -1.26 12.64
N ASP A 166 7.54 -1.17 13.43
CA ASP A 166 7.42 -0.23 14.54
C ASP A 166 6.71 -0.91 15.73
N ILE A 167 7.18 -0.62 16.93
CA ILE A 167 6.72 -1.22 18.19
C ILE A 167 5.50 -0.43 18.67
N GLY A 168 4.41 -1.08 19.09
CA GLY A 168 3.23 -0.37 19.60
C GLY A 168 1.94 -1.18 19.62
N GLY A 169 0.90 -0.66 20.27
CA GLY A 169 -0.41 -1.29 20.38
C GLY A 169 -1.42 -0.76 19.37
N ASP A 170 -2.70 -0.78 19.75
CA ASP A 170 -3.81 -0.24 18.94
C ASP A 170 -3.71 1.29 18.74
N LEU A 171 -3.10 2.02 19.68
CA LEU A 171 -3.03 3.49 19.65
C LEU A 171 -2.07 3.99 18.54
N GLU A 172 -1.02 3.22 18.26
CA GLU A 172 0.05 3.49 17.31
C GLU A 172 -0.22 2.86 15.93
N MET A 173 -1.32 2.13 15.80
CA MET A 173 -1.71 1.42 14.58
C MET A 173 -1.71 2.31 13.33
N GLY A 174 -2.19 3.55 13.46
CA GLY A 174 -2.20 4.51 12.36
C GLY A 174 -0.80 4.84 11.83
N LEU A 175 0.23 4.90 12.68
CA LEU A 175 1.60 5.20 12.24
C LEU A 175 2.21 4.03 11.45
N ARG A 176 1.88 2.79 11.82
CA ARG A 176 2.29 1.61 11.06
C ARG A 176 1.63 1.55 9.68
N ILE A 177 0.35 1.88 9.61
CA ILE A 177 -0.38 1.96 8.34
C ILE A 177 0.18 3.12 7.49
N GLU A 178 0.44 4.29 8.08
CA GLU A 178 1.11 5.41 7.41
C GLU A 178 2.42 4.98 6.76
N SER A 179 3.26 4.22 7.48
CA SER A 179 4.52 3.70 6.93
C SER A 179 4.31 2.77 5.74
N ALA A 180 3.22 1.99 5.74
CA ALA A 180 2.85 1.15 4.58
C ALA A 180 2.44 2.00 3.36
N TYR A 181 1.69 3.09 3.57
CA TYR A 181 1.33 4.03 2.49
C TYR A 181 2.56 4.78 1.94
N ASP A 182 3.49 5.19 2.80
CA ASP A 182 4.77 5.79 2.38
C ASP A 182 5.56 4.82 1.50
N PHE A 183 5.69 3.56 1.95
CA PHE A 183 6.37 2.53 1.19
C PHE A 183 5.67 2.22 -0.13
N ALA A 184 4.33 2.13 -0.13
CA ALA A 184 3.55 1.93 -1.34
C ALA A 184 3.74 3.08 -2.34
N GLY A 185 3.71 4.33 -1.87
CA GLY A 185 4.00 5.50 -2.70
C GLY A 185 5.37 5.40 -3.35
N ARG A 186 6.41 5.01 -2.59
CA ARG A 186 7.76 4.80 -3.13
C ARG A 186 7.79 3.71 -4.20
N VAL A 187 7.28 2.53 -3.90
CA VAL A 187 7.40 1.37 -4.80
C VAL A 187 6.57 1.57 -6.06
N LEU A 188 5.36 2.13 -5.94
CA LEU A 188 4.50 2.44 -7.07
C LEU A 188 5.05 3.62 -7.88
N GLY A 189 5.60 4.65 -7.25
CA GLY A 189 6.25 5.75 -7.97
C GLY A 189 7.46 5.29 -8.78
N ASP A 190 8.30 4.43 -8.20
CA ASP A 190 9.42 3.80 -8.91
C ASP A 190 8.95 2.89 -10.06
N PHE A 191 7.89 2.12 -9.85
CA PHE A 191 7.28 1.30 -10.90
C PHE A 191 6.75 2.19 -12.02
N PHE A 192 6.03 3.26 -11.66
CA PHE A 192 5.47 4.23 -12.58
C PHE A 192 6.58 4.80 -13.44
N ARG A 193 7.65 5.37 -12.86
CA ARG A 193 8.79 5.93 -13.61
C ARG A 193 9.48 4.93 -14.55
N ARG A 194 9.60 3.65 -14.18
CA ARG A 194 10.28 2.63 -15.02
C ARG A 194 9.42 2.14 -16.17
N LYS A 195 8.11 2.04 -15.96
CA LYS A 195 7.16 1.57 -16.98
C LYS A 195 6.56 2.72 -17.77
N SER A 196 6.61 3.94 -17.21
CA SER A 196 6.39 5.21 -17.87
C SER A 196 7.66 5.72 -18.55
#